data_AF-A9UHK3-F1
#
_entry.id   AF-A9UHK3-F1
#
_cell.length_a   1.000
_cell.length_b   1.000
_cell.length_c   1.000
_cell.angle_alpha   90.00
_cell.angle_beta   90.00
_cell.angle_gamma   90.00
#
_symmetry.space_group_name_H-M   'P 1'
#
loop_
_entity.id
_entity.type
_entity.pdbx_description
1 polymer ?
#
loop_
_entity_poly.entity_id
_entity_poly.type
_entity_poly.pdbx_seq_one_letter_code
_entity_poly.pdbx_strand_id
1 'polypeptide(L)'
;KTVISQSLSKYSNSDVIIYVGCGERGNEMSEVLRDFPELTMEVDGKTESIMKRTALVANTSNMPVAAREASIYTGITLSEYFRDMGYNVSMMADSTSRWAEALREISGRLAEMPADSGYPAYLGARLASFYERAGRVKCLGNPEREGSVSIVGAVSPPGGDFSDPVTSATLGIVQVFWGLDKKLAQRKHFPSVNWLISYSKYTRALDEYYDK
;
A
#
# COMPACT_ATOMS: atom_id res chain seq x y z
N LYS A 1 3.54 -1.30 11.53
CA LYS A 1 3.18 -1.15 10.10
C LYS A 1 3.42 -2.45 9.38
N THR A 2 4.68 -2.88 9.24
CA THR A 2 5.07 -4.16 8.64
C THR A 2 4.29 -5.37 9.18
N VAL A 3 4.08 -5.47 10.50
CA VAL A 3 3.25 -6.54 11.10
C VAL A 3 1.80 -6.54 10.60
N ILE A 4 1.20 -5.37 10.40
CA ILE A 4 -0.17 -5.26 9.86
C ILE A 4 -0.16 -5.65 8.38
N SER A 5 0.82 -5.20 7.60
CA SER A 5 0.98 -5.58 6.19
C SER A 5 1.15 -7.09 6.04
N GLN A 6 2.01 -7.71 6.86
CA GLN A 6 2.21 -9.17 6.90
C GLN A 6 0.94 -9.92 7.33
N SER A 7 0.19 -9.38 8.29
CA SER A 7 -1.07 -10.00 8.71
C SER A 7 -2.12 -9.91 7.59
N LEU A 8 -2.16 -8.78 6.89
CA LEU A 8 -3.05 -8.58 5.77
C LEU A 8 -2.70 -9.51 4.60
N SER A 9 -1.42 -9.76 4.30
CA SER A 9 -1.04 -10.69 3.21
C SER A 9 -1.39 -12.16 3.52
N LYS A 10 -1.39 -12.53 4.80
CA LYS A 10 -1.76 -13.87 5.26
C LYS A 10 -3.27 -14.08 5.26
N TYR A 11 -3.98 -13.19 5.97
CA TYR A 11 -5.38 -13.41 6.35
C TYR A 11 -6.37 -12.67 5.46
N SER A 12 -5.91 -11.98 4.41
CA SER A 12 -6.81 -11.41 3.40
C SER A 12 -7.49 -12.50 2.59
N ASN A 13 -8.75 -12.23 2.24
CA ASN A 13 -9.56 -12.95 1.25
C ASN A 13 -9.22 -12.59 -0.20
N SER A 14 -8.03 -12.04 -0.47
CA SER A 14 -7.56 -11.71 -1.82
C SER A 14 -6.91 -12.93 -2.47
N ASP A 15 -7.13 -13.09 -3.78
CA ASP A 15 -6.59 -14.19 -4.58
C ASP A 15 -5.09 -14.01 -4.81
N VAL A 16 -4.65 -12.77 -5.06
CA VAL A 16 -3.26 -12.42 -5.35
C VAL A 16 -2.82 -11.24 -4.49
N ILE A 17 -1.60 -11.31 -3.96
CA ILE A 17 -0.98 -10.21 -3.19
C ILE A 17 0.20 -9.64 -3.96
N ILE A 18 0.24 -8.32 -4.07
CA ILE A 18 1.40 -7.60 -4.62
C ILE A 18 1.99 -6.75 -3.50
N TYR A 19 3.22 -7.03 -3.09
CA TYR A 19 3.92 -6.23 -2.09
C TYR A 19 5.02 -5.41 -2.77
N VAL A 20 4.97 -4.10 -2.59
CA VAL A 20 5.98 -3.17 -3.09
C VAL A 20 6.72 -2.55 -1.91
N GLY A 21 7.98 -2.94 -1.77
CA GLY A 21 8.93 -2.30 -0.87
C GLY A 21 9.58 -1.12 -1.57
N CYS A 22 9.25 0.10 -1.18
CA CYS A 22 9.79 1.35 -1.71
C CYS A 22 10.63 2.06 -0.66
N GLY A 23 11.97 1.99 -0.80
CA GLY A 23 12.90 2.68 0.08
C GLY A 23 13.00 2.08 1.48
N GLU A 24 12.58 0.82 1.64
CA GLU A 24 12.64 0.09 2.90
C GLU A 24 14.07 -0.32 3.24
N ARG A 25 14.31 -0.58 4.54
CA ARG A 25 15.61 -1.05 4.99
C ARG A 25 15.89 -2.44 4.46
N GLY A 26 17.13 -2.71 4.07
CA GLY A 26 17.54 -4.02 3.55
C GLY A 26 17.20 -5.17 4.50
N ASN A 27 17.32 -4.95 5.82
CA ASN A 27 16.98 -5.96 6.83
C ASN A 27 15.47 -6.28 6.86
N GLU A 28 14.61 -5.27 6.71
CA GLU A 28 13.16 -5.44 6.72
C GLU A 28 12.70 -6.19 5.46
N MET A 29 13.33 -5.90 4.30
CA MET A 29 13.10 -6.68 3.08
C MET A 29 13.60 -8.12 3.18
N SER A 30 14.76 -8.35 3.80
CA SER A 30 15.28 -9.71 4.02
C SER A 30 14.39 -10.52 4.96
N GLU A 31 13.83 -9.89 6.00
CA GLU A 31 12.86 -10.52 6.90
C GLU A 31 11.59 -10.91 6.15
N VAL A 32 11.04 -10.00 5.33
CA VAL A 32 9.90 -10.32 4.44
C VAL A 32 10.21 -11.49 3.51
N LEU A 33 11.39 -11.51 2.89
CA LEU A 33 11.79 -12.59 1.97
C LEU A 33 12.01 -13.94 2.65
N ARG A 34 12.44 -13.95 3.91
CA ARG A 34 12.62 -15.18 4.69
C ARG A 34 11.29 -15.69 5.23
N ASP A 35 10.47 -14.78 5.76
CA ASP A 35 9.25 -15.15 6.46
C ASP A 35 8.15 -15.56 5.46
N PHE A 36 8.05 -14.93 4.28
CA PHE A 36 6.96 -15.20 3.32
C PHE A 36 6.90 -16.65 2.82
N PRO A 37 8.01 -17.31 2.47
CA PRO A 37 8.00 -18.72 2.11
C PRO A 37 7.54 -19.66 3.22
N GLU A 38 7.86 -19.35 4.48
CA GLU A 38 7.51 -20.16 5.66
C GLU A 38 6.01 -20.09 5.99
N LEU A 39 5.34 -19.05 5.50
CA LEU A 39 3.94 -18.80 5.78
C LEU A 39 3.06 -19.63 4.85
N THR A 40 2.17 -20.39 5.46
CA THR A 40 1.23 -21.27 4.76
C THR A 40 -0.20 -20.82 4.99
N MET A 41 -1.04 -21.15 4.02
CA MET A 41 -2.49 -21.01 4.10
C MET A 41 -3.15 -22.31 3.65
N GLU A 42 -4.36 -22.55 4.13
CA GLU A 42 -5.15 -23.70 3.70
C GLU A 42 -6.11 -23.25 2.58
N VAL A 43 -5.94 -23.82 1.39
CA VAL A 43 -6.82 -23.59 0.24
C VAL A 43 -7.33 -24.96 -0.20
N ASP A 44 -8.66 -25.13 -0.21
CA ASP A 44 -9.33 -26.38 -0.62
C ASP A 44 -8.78 -27.64 0.08
N GLY A 45 -8.46 -27.52 1.38
CA GLY A 45 -7.92 -28.61 2.21
C GLY A 45 -6.44 -28.95 1.94
N LYS A 46 -5.73 -28.13 1.16
CA LYS A 46 -4.28 -28.24 0.95
C LYS A 46 -3.55 -27.06 1.56
N THR A 47 -2.48 -27.37 2.29
CA THR A 47 -1.55 -26.36 2.79
C THR A 47 -0.66 -25.88 1.65
N GLU A 48 -0.84 -24.63 1.23
CA GLU A 48 -0.05 -23.98 0.19
C GLU A 48 0.72 -22.80 0.77
N SER A 49 1.93 -22.55 0.26
CA SER A 49 2.73 -21.38 0.69
C SER A 49 2.14 -20.10 0.12
N ILE A 50 2.07 -19.04 0.93
CA ILE A 50 1.57 -17.73 0.48
C ILE A 50 2.42 -17.14 -0.65
N MET A 51 3.68 -17.57 -0.77
CA MET A 51 4.59 -17.10 -1.81
C MET A 51 4.12 -17.48 -3.21
N LYS A 52 3.33 -18.56 -3.35
CA LYS A 52 2.77 -18.96 -4.67
C LYS A 52 1.74 -17.97 -5.21
N ARG A 53 1.09 -17.20 -4.35
CA ARG A 53 0.09 -16.16 -4.72
C ARG A 53 0.59 -14.74 -4.52
N THR A 54 1.87 -14.57 -4.17
CA THR A 54 2.42 -13.27 -3.80
C THR A 54 3.57 -12.88 -4.71
N ALA A 55 3.52 -11.69 -5.30
CA ALA A 55 4.65 -11.10 -6.00
C ALA A 55 5.27 -9.97 -5.16
N LEU A 56 6.61 -9.94 -5.10
CA LEU A 56 7.37 -8.95 -4.34
C LEU A 56 8.14 -8.04 -5.30
N VAL A 57 7.96 -6.74 -5.18
CA VAL A 57 8.79 -5.71 -5.83
C VAL A 57 9.66 -5.08 -4.76
N ALA A 58 10.92 -5.52 -4.69
CA ALA A 58 11.87 -5.11 -3.67
C ALA A 58 12.75 -3.96 -4.18
N ASN A 59 12.55 -2.77 -3.62
CA ASN A 59 13.43 -1.62 -3.85
C ASN A 59 13.92 -1.05 -2.51
N THR A 60 15.18 -1.34 -2.16
CA THR A 60 15.75 -0.96 -0.87
C THR A 60 16.19 0.50 -0.84
N SER A 61 16.43 1.05 0.35
CA SER A 61 16.90 2.43 0.52
C SER A 61 18.24 2.74 -0.19
N ASN A 62 19.08 1.72 -0.44
CA ASN A 62 20.36 1.90 -1.15
C ASN A 62 20.21 1.93 -2.68
N MET A 63 19.06 1.55 -3.22
CA MET A 63 18.81 1.55 -4.66
C MET A 63 18.51 2.97 -5.19
N PRO A 64 18.68 3.21 -6.51
CA PRO A 64 18.48 4.52 -7.11
C PRO A 64 17.11 5.13 -6.82
N VAL A 65 17.08 6.46 -6.67
CA VAL A 65 15.87 7.21 -6.34
C VAL A 65 14.81 7.09 -7.43
N ALA A 66 15.21 7.09 -8.70
CA ALA A 66 14.29 6.85 -9.82
C ALA A 66 13.65 5.45 -9.77
N ALA A 67 14.35 4.44 -9.25
CA ALA A 67 13.79 3.10 -9.07
C ALA A 67 12.69 3.06 -8.00
N ARG A 68 12.70 3.98 -7.02
CA ARG A 68 11.62 4.12 -6.02
C ARG A 68 10.32 4.57 -6.64
N GLU A 69 10.39 5.50 -7.58
CA GLU A 69 9.21 5.91 -8.34
C GLU A 69 8.73 4.78 -9.26
N ALA A 70 9.65 4.17 -10.01
CA ALA A 70 9.32 3.08 -10.91
C ALA A 70 8.74 1.84 -10.19
N SER A 71 9.18 1.54 -8.96
CA SER A 71 8.72 0.36 -8.22
C SER A 71 7.23 0.45 -7.88
N ILE A 72 6.75 1.64 -7.49
CA ILE A 72 5.33 1.86 -7.20
C ILE A 72 4.49 1.65 -8.46
N TYR A 73 4.87 2.27 -9.58
CA TYR A 73 4.18 2.10 -10.86
C TYR A 73 4.22 0.66 -11.38
N THR A 74 5.33 -0.04 -11.17
CA THR A 74 5.46 -1.45 -11.54
C THR A 74 4.48 -2.30 -10.74
N GLY A 75 4.43 -2.14 -9.42
CA GLY A 75 3.53 -2.93 -8.59
C GLY A 75 2.05 -2.69 -8.87
N ILE A 76 1.63 -1.44 -9.11
CA ILE A 76 0.22 -1.18 -9.46
C ILE A 76 -0.13 -1.76 -10.83
N THR A 77 0.80 -1.71 -11.79
CA THR A 77 0.57 -2.28 -13.13
C THR A 77 0.48 -3.81 -13.08
N LEU A 78 1.31 -4.47 -12.25
CA LEU A 78 1.15 -5.89 -11.96
C LEU A 78 -0.20 -6.19 -11.30
N SER A 79 -0.64 -5.33 -10.37
CA SER A 79 -1.92 -5.50 -9.69
C SER A 79 -3.10 -5.39 -10.66
N GLU A 80 -3.07 -4.43 -11.57
CA GLU A 80 -4.06 -4.28 -12.65
C GLU A 80 -4.04 -5.45 -13.63
N TYR A 81 -2.87 -5.98 -13.95
CA TYR A 81 -2.76 -7.15 -14.82
C TYR A 81 -3.48 -8.37 -14.24
N PHE A 82 -3.28 -8.66 -12.95
CA PHE A 82 -4.00 -9.75 -12.28
C PHE A 82 -5.49 -9.46 -12.10
N ARG A 83 -5.86 -8.20 -11.86
CA ARG A 83 -7.27 -7.76 -11.85
C ARG A 83 -7.96 -8.05 -13.18
N ASP A 84 -7.29 -7.74 -14.29
CA ASP A 84 -7.85 -7.93 -15.63
C ASP A 84 -8.04 -9.41 -16.00
N MET A 85 -7.42 -10.33 -15.25
CA MET A 85 -7.72 -11.77 -15.33
C MET A 85 -9.01 -12.17 -14.62
N GLY A 86 -9.58 -11.30 -13.77
CA GLY A 86 -10.76 -11.57 -12.93
C GLY A 86 -10.44 -11.92 -11.48
N TYR A 87 -9.22 -11.66 -11.01
CA TYR A 87 -8.83 -11.91 -9.63
C TYR A 87 -9.07 -10.70 -8.72
N ASN A 88 -9.25 -10.97 -7.43
CA ASN A 88 -9.25 -9.96 -6.37
C ASN A 88 -7.83 -9.78 -5.85
N VAL A 89 -7.22 -8.66 -6.19
CA VAL A 89 -5.82 -8.37 -5.91
C VAL A 89 -5.70 -7.35 -4.78
N SER A 90 -4.79 -7.58 -3.85
CA SER A 90 -4.42 -6.60 -2.83
C SER A 90 -2.98 -6.14 -3.01
N MET A 91 -2.79 -4.84 -3.23
CA MET A 91 -1.50 -4.18 -3.34
C MET A 91 -1.13 -3.52 -2.01
N MET A 92 0.06 -3.83 -1.51
CA MET A 92 0.66 -3.16 -0.35
C MET A 92 1.82 -2.30 -0.82
N ALA A 93 1.78 -1.02 -0.51
CA ALA A 93 2.86 -0.07 -0.82
C ALA A 93 3.52 0.39 0.48
N ASP A 94 4.70 -0.15 0.78
CA ASP A 94 5.51 0.18 1.96
C ASP A 94 6.87 0.73 1.51
N SER A 95 7.15 2.04 1.51
CA SER A 95 6.32 3.14 1.99
C SER A 95 6.15 4.25 0.96
N THR A 96 4.94 4.84 0.93
CA THR A 96 4.59 5.93 0.01
C THR A 96 5.29 7.25 0.38
N SER A 97 5.69 7.43 1.63
CA SER A 97 6.50 8.58 2.04
C SER A 97 7.91 8.56 1.44
N ARG A 98 8.56 7.39 1.31
CA ARG A 98 9.86 7.28 0.65
C ARG A 98 9.75 7.56 -0.85
N TRP A 99 8.61 7.21 -1.45
CA TRP A 99 8.30 7.62 -2.83
C TRP A 99 8.13 9.13 -2.94
N ALA A 100 7.38 9.78 -2.04
CA ALA A 100 7.25 11.23 -2.04
C ALA A 100 8.58 11.96 -1.84
N GLU A 101 9.47 11.44 -0.97
CA GLU A 101 10.83 11.96 -0.82
C GLU A 101 11.66 11.77 -2.09
N ALA A 102 11.47 10.67 -2.81
CA ALA A 102 12.13 10.43 -4.10
C ALA A 102 11.70 11.48 -5.14
N LEU A 103 10.41 11.79 -5.21
CA LEU A 103 9.88 12.85 -6.06
C LEU A 103 10.48 14.22 -5.71
N ARG A 104 10.61 14.52 -4.41
CA ARG A 104 11.27 15.74 -3.93
C ARG A 104 12.73 15.83 -4.35
N GLU A 105 13.48 14.74 -4.27
CA GLU A 105 14.88 14.74 -4.69
C GLU A 105 15.02 14.93 -6.21
N ILE A 106 14.16 14.27 -6.99
CA ILE A 106 14.14 14.42 -8.45
C ILE A 106 13.79 15.85 -8.84
N SER A 107 12.75 16.44 -8.25
CA SER A 107 12.35 17.83 -8.52
C SER A 107 13.47 18.82 -8.16
N GLY A 108 14.16 18.58 -7.04
CA GLY A 108 15.31 19.37 -6.62
C GLY A 108 16.48 19.31 -7.61
N ARG A 109 16.76 18.14 -8.18
CA ARG A 109 17.79 17.98 -9.23
C ARG A 109 17.41 18.66 -10.54
N LEU A 110 16.12 18.73 -10.84
CA LEU A 110 15.58 19.45 -12.01
C LEU A 110 15.46 20.97 -11.77
N ALA A 111 15.84 21.46 -10.59
CA ALA A 111 15.68 22.85 -10.17
C ALA A 111 14.24 23.37 -10.30
N GLU A 112 13.25 22.49 -10.09
CA GLU A 112 11.85 22.87 -10.02
C GLU A 112 11.57 23.67 -8.74
N MET A 113 10.67 24.65 -8.81
CA MET A 113 10.27 25.40 -7.63
C MET A 113 9.52 24.49 -6.65
N PRO A 114 9.96 24.38 -5.39
CA PRO A 114 9.25 23.59 -4.39
C PRO A 114 7.95 24.30 -3.98
N ALA A 115 6.95 23.50 -3.61
CA ALA A 115 5.78 23.94 -2.88
C ALA A 115 6.04 23.76 -1.37
N ASP A 116 5.08 23.19 -0.64
CA ASP A 116 5.18 23.02 0.82
C ASP A 116 6.26 22.01 1.23
N SER A 117 7.01 22.35 2.28
CA SER A 117 8.05 21.50 2.90
C SER A 117 9.08 20.91 1.90
N GLY A 118 9.27 21.58 0.77
CA GLY A 118 10.21 21.17 -0.28
C GLY A 118 9.65 20.20 -1.31
N TYR A 119 8.40 19.71 -1.18
CA TYR A 119 7.81 18.79 -2.14
C TYR A 119 7.41 19.50 -3.45
N PRO A 120 7.38 18.80 -4.60
CA PRO A 120 6.93 19.39 -5.86
C PRO A 120 5.42 19.66 -5.85
N ALA A 121 4.98 20.66 -6.62
CA ALA A 121 3.56 21.03 -6.73
C ALA A 121 2.65 19.88 -7.22
N TYR A 122 3.20 18.93 -7.98
CA TYR A 122 2.45 17.78 -8.51
C TYR A 122 2.35 16.59 -7.54
N LEU A 123 2.82 16.69 -6.29
CA LEU A 123 2.76 15.59 -5.33
C LEU A 123 1.33 15.04 -5.15
N GLY A 124 0.36 15.93 -4.94
CA GLY A 124 -1.04 15.54 -4.77
C GLY A 124 -1.61 14.86 -6.02
N ALA A 125 -1.29 15.36 -7.20
CA ALA A 125 -1.73 14.76 -8.48
C ALA A 125 -1.14 13.35 -8.68
N ARG A 126 0.13 13.15 -8.32
CA ARG A 126 0.78 11.82 -8.39
C ARG A 126 0.13 10.83 -7.43
N LEU A 127 -0.09 11.22 -6.18
CA LEU A 127 -0.78 10.38 -5.20
C LEU A 127 -2.21 10.04 -5.66
N ALA A 128 -2.96 11.03 -6.17
CA ALA A 128 -4.32 10.81 -6.65
C ALA A 128 -4.33 9.82 -7.83
N SER A 129 -3.46 10.04 -8.83
CA SER A 129 -3.35 9.14 -9.99
C SER A 129 -2.97 7.71 -9.62
N PHE A 130 -2.29 7.51 -8.49
CA PHE A 130 -1.92 6.20 -7.99
C PHE A 130 -3.09 5.53 -7.25
N TYR A 131 -3.71 6.23 -6.29
CA TYR A 131 -4.79 5.65 -5.47
C TYR A 131 -6.08 5.41 -6.27
N GLU A 132 -6.40 6.26 -7.24
CA GLU A 132 -7.59 6.12 -8.11
C GLU A 132 -7.53 4.93 -9.08
N ARG A 133 -6.38 4.24 -9.19
CA ARG A 133 -6.27 2.99 -9.96
C ARG A 133 -6.83 1.78 -9.22
N ALA A 134 -7.08 1.91 -7.91
CA ALA A 134 -7.77 0.90 -7.12
C ALA A 134 -9.28 0.93 -7.36
N GLY A 135 -9.90 -0.24 -7.33
CA GLY A 135 -11.34 -0.36 -7.47
C GLY A 135 -11.78 -1.74 -7.91
N ARG A 136 -13.07 -2.03 -7.71
CA ARG A 136 -13.76 -3.18 -8.29
C ARG A 136 -14.32 -2.76 -9.65
N VAL A 137 -13.96 -3.48 -10.71
CA VAL A 137 -14.31 -3.13 -12.08
C VAL A 137 -14.67 -4.37 -12.89
N LYS A 138 -15.53 -4.19 -13.90
CA LYS A 138 -15.78 -5.19 -14.92
C LYS A 138 -14.63 -5.14 -15.94
N CYS A 139 -13.93 -6.25 -16.12
CA CYS A 139 -12.76 -6.33 -16.98
C CYS A 139 -13.18 -6.34 -18.46
N LEU A 140 -12.32 -5.80 -19.32
CA LEU A 140 -12.55 -5.78 -20.76
C LEU A 140 -12.37 -7.17 -21.37
N GLY A 141 -13.08 -7.40 -22.49
CA GLY A 141 -12.98 -8.61 -23.31
C GLY A 141 -13.95 -9.72 -22.93
N ASN A 142 -13.89 -10.80 -23.71
CA ASN A 142 -14.63 -12.03 -23.45
C ASN A 142 -13.66 -13.08 -22.87
N PRO A 143 -14.05 -13.89 -21.87
CA PRO A 143 -15.34 -13.92 -21.18
C PRO A 143 -15.55 -12.72 -20.24
N GLU A 144 -16.82 -12.44 -19.90
CA GLU A 144 -17.16 -11.43 -18.89
C GLU A 144 -16.58 -11.83 -17.53
N ARG A 145 -15.70 -10.97 -17.02
CA ARG A 145 -14.99 -11.17 -15.76
C ARG A 145 -15.05 -9.90 -14.94
N GLU A 146 -15.03 -10.08 -13.63
CA GLU A 146 -14.99 -8.99 -12.67
C GLU A 146 -13.76 -9.18 -11.79
N GLY A 147 -13.01 -8.10 -11.58
CA GLY A 147 -11.81 -8.12 -10.74
C GLY A 147 -11.78 -6.92 -9.82
N SER A 148 -10.94 -6.98 -8.80
CA SER A 148 -10.72 -5.84 -7.90
C SER A 148 -9.26 -5.61 -7.60
N VAL A 149 -8.89 -4.35 -7.39
CA VAL A 149 -7.60 -3.96 -6.81
C VAL A 149 -7.87 -3.16 -5.55
N SER A 150 -7.32 -3.64 -4.43
CA SER A 150 -7.31 -2.93 -3.14
C SER A 150 -5.90 -2.39 -2.89
N ILE A 151 -5.75 -1.08 -2.66
CA ILE A 151 -4.45 -0.48 -2.32
C ILE A 151 -4.38 -0.19 -0.82
N VAL A 152 -3.33 -0.68 -0.17
CA VAL A 152 -2.98 -0.36 1.21
C VAL A 152 -1.62 0.34 1.22
N GLY A 153 -1.64 1.66 1.38
CA GLY A 153 -0.44 2.49 1.41
C GLY A 153 0.04 2.79 2.83
N ALA A 154 1.30 2.51 3.13
CA ALA A 154 1.92 2.87 4.40
C ALA A 154 2.59 4.24 4.32
N VAL A 155 2.04 5.20 5.07
CA VAL A 155 2.59 6.55 5.21
C VAL A 155 3.45 6.64 6.49
N SER A 156 4.58 7.30 6.39
CA SER A 156 5.59 7.47 7.43
C SER A 156 5.88 8.96 7.65
N PRO A 157 4.99 9.71 8.33
CA PRO A 157 5.23 11.12 8.62
C PRO A 157 6.45 11.31 9.53
N PRO A 158 7.25 12.37 9.32
CA PRO A 158 8.35 12.70 10.22
C PRO A 158 7.78 13.04 11.61
N GLY A 159 8.25 12.34 12.65
CA GLY A 159 7.80 12.59 14.03
C GLY A 159 6.38 12.15 14.36
N GLY A 160 5.61 11.59 13.42
CA GLY A 160 4.20 11.25 13.64
C GLY A 160 3.24 12.43 13.45
N ASP A 161 3.70 13.50 12.82
CA ASP A 161 2.88 14.70 12.58
C ASP A 161 1.99 14.53 11.35
N PHE A 162 0.69 14.74 11.52
CA PHE A 162 -0.29 14.63 10.43
C PHE A 162 -0.36 15.88 9.55
N SER A 163 0.29 16.98 9.94
CA SER A 163 0.38 18.17 9.08
C SER A 163 1.43 18.04 7.97
N ASP A 164 2.14 16.92 7.89
CA ASP A 164 3.06 16.62 6.79
C ASP A 164 2.32 16.61 5.43
N PRO A 165 2.87 17.24 4.37
CA PRO A 165 2.19 17.33 3.08
C PRO A 165 1.83 15.97 2.46
N VAL A 166 2.63 14.92 2.69
CA VAL A 166 2.33 13.57 2.18
C VAL A 166 1.11 13.00 2.90
N THR A 167 1.03 13.22 4.21
CA THR A 167 -0.08 12.73 5.02
C THR A 167 -1.37 13.49 4.69
N SER A 168 -1.30 14.82 4.65
CA SER A 168 -2.44 15.67 4.27
C SER A 168 -2.97 15.32 2.86
N ALA A 169 -2.09 15.18 1.88
CA ALA A 169 -2.47 14.79 0.53
C ALA A 169 -3.09 13.38 0.50
N THR A 170 -2.52 12.42 1.24
CA THR A 170 -3.08 11.05 1.32
C THR A 170 -4.47 11.05 1.95
N LEU A 171 -4.67 11.76 3.07
CA LEU A 171 -5.96 11.85 3.76
C LEU A 171 -7.06 12.44 2.88
N GLY A 172 -6.71 13.37 1.98
CA GLY A 172 -7.64 13.96 1.02
C GLY A 172 -8.14 12.97 -0.05
N ILE A 173 -7.36 11.93 -0.34
CA ILE A 173 -7.65 10.97 -1.42
C ILE A 173 -8.27 9.68 -0.87
N VAL A 174 -7.71 9.13 0.21
CA VAL A 174 -8.12 7.83 0.73
C VAL A 174 -9.49 7.87 1.41
N GLN A 175 -10.25 6.79 1.23
CA GLN A 175 -11.58 6.64 1.83
C GLN A 175 -11.54 6.02 3.24
N VAL A 176 -10.47 5.28 3.55
CA VAL A 176 -10.24 4.65 4.86
C VAL A 176 -8.90 5.12 5.40
N PHE A 177 -8.88 5.48 6.68
CA PHE A 177 -7.68 5.88 7.37
C PHE A 177 -7.54 5.13 8.69
N TRP A 178 -6.46 4.37 8.83
CA TRP A 178 -6.06 3.71 10.08
C TRP A 178 -4.87 4.44 10.68
N GLY A 179 -5.16 5.38 11.58
CA GLY A 179 -4.14 6.15 12.29
C GLY A 179 -3.48 5.29 13.36
N LEU A 180 -2.18 5.03 13.24
CA LEU A 180 -1.41 4.32 14.26
C LEU A 180 -0.84 5.30 15.29
N ASP A 181 -1.11 5.08 16.57
CA ASP A 181 -0.60 5.92 17.66
C ASP A 181 0.63 5.30 18.34
N LYS A 182 1.69 6.12 18.42
CA LYS A 182 2.94 5.79 19.09
C LYS A 182 2.75 5.55 20.59
N LYS A 183 1.82 6.25 21.26
CA LYS A 183 1.55 6.06 22.70
C LYS A 183 1.00 4.67 23.00
N LEU A 184 0.10 4.16 22.14
CA LEU A 184 -0.43 2.79 22.24
C LEU A 184 0.68 1.76 22.01
N ALA A 185 1.51 1.96 20.99
CA ALA A 185 2.64 1.07 20.69
C ALA A 185 3.67 1.02 21.84
N GLN A 186 3.99 2.16 22.46
CA GLN A 186 4.90 2.23 23.62
C GLN A 186 4.38 1.45 24.84
N ARG A 187 3.06 1.32 24.97
CA ARG A 187 2.41 0.52 26.03
C ARG A 187 2.27 -0.95 25.65
N LYS A 188 2.86 -1.40 24.53
CA LYS A 188 2.71 -2.74 23.97
C LYS A 188 1.24 -3.12 23.69
N HIS A 189 0.39 -2.14 23.39
CA HIS A 189 -0.98 -2.39 22.97
C HIS A 189 -1.02 -2.65 21.46
N PHE A 190 -1.46 -3.84 21.06
CA PHE A 190 -1.52 -4.27 19.67
C PHE A 190 -2.92 -4.78 19.28
N PRO A 191 -3.46 -4.38 18.11
CA PRO A 191 -2.88 -3.43 17.16
C PRO A 191 -2.92 -1.98 17.68
N SER A 192 -1.91 -1.18 17.38
CA SER A 192 -1.77 0.20 17.90
C SER A 192 -2.59 1.23 17.12
N VAL A 193 -3.82 0.88 16.73
CA VAL A 193 -4.74 1.73 15.98
C VAL A 193 -5.45 2.68 16.93
N ASN A 194 -5.46 3.97 16.62
CA ASN A 194 -6.16 4.99 17.39
C ASN A 194 -7.59 5.12 16.90
N TRP A 195 -8.54 4.69 17.73
CA TRP A 195 -9.97 4.69 17.43
C TRP A 195 -10.60 6.10 17.38
N LEU A 196 -9.95 7.13 17.91
CA LEU A 196 -10.49 8.50 17.91
C LEU A 196 -10.24 9.24 16.61
N ILE A 197 -9.13 8.96 15.94
CA ILE A 197 -8.71 9.63 14.70
C ILE A 197 -8.96 8.79 13.45
N SER A 198 -9.06 7.47 13.60
CA SER A 198 -9.28 6.56 12.47
C SER A 198 -10.72 6.65 12.00
N TYR A 199 -10.93 6.56 10.69
CA TYR A 199 -12.26 6.62 10.08
C TYR A 199 -12.35 5.73 8.84
N SER A 200 -13.58 5.38 8.47
CA SER A 200 -13.90 4.70 7.22
C SER A 200 -15.13 5.34 6.60
N LYS A 201 -15.06 5.70 5.32
CA LYS A 201 -16.20 6.23 4.55
C LYS A 201 -17.03 5.10 3.89
N TYR A 202 -16.56 3.85 3.95
CA TYR A 202 -17.25 2.70 3.36
C TYR A 202 -18.30 2.06 4.27
N THR A 203 -18.53 2.58 5.48
CA THR A 203 -19.53 2.02 6.41
C THR A 203 -20.90 1.90 5.75
N ARG A 204 -21.42 3.00 5.18
CA ARG A 204 -22.73 2.99 4.51
C ARG A 204 -22.82 2.05 3.31
N ALA A 205 -21.70 1.85 2.60
CA ALA A 205 -21.65 0.97 1.44
C ALA A 205 -21.60 -0.51 1.84
N LEU A 206 -21.18 -0.82 3.07
CA LEU A 206 -21.08 -2.17 3.59
C LEU A 206 -22.28 -2.59 4.45
N ASP A 207 -23.13 -1.65 4.88
CA ASP A 207 -24.33 -1.94 5.67
C ASP A 207 -25.21 -3.00 4.98
N GLU A 208 -25.47 -2.87 3.67
CA GLU A 208 -26.24 -3.86 2.89
C GLU A 208 -25.61 -5.27 2.87
N TYR A 209 -24.28 -5.35 2.94
CA TYR A 209 -23.57 -6.63 3.01
C TYR A 209 -23.64 -7.23 4.41
N TYR A 210 -23.58 -6.42 5.47
CA TYR A 210 -23.64 -6.89 6.85
C TYR A 210 -25.05 -7.26 7.30
N ASP A 211 -26.08 -6.66 6.72
CA ASP A 211 -27.49 -7.00 7.00
C ASP A 211 -27.92 -8.34 6.38
N LYS A 212 -27.16 -8.85 5.41
CA LYS A 212 -27.43 -10.11 4.70
C LYS A 212 -26.83 -11.32 5.39
#